data_AF-A0A533TFX6-F1
#
_entry.id   AF-A0A533TFX6-F1
#
_cell.length_a   1.000
_cell.length_b   1.000
_cell.length_c   1.000
_cell.angle_alpha   90.00
_cell.angle_beta   90.00
_cell.angle_gamma   90.00
#
_symmetry.space_group_name_H-M   'P 1'
#
loop_
_entity.id
_entity.type
_entity.pdbx_description
1 polymer ?
#
loop_
_entity_poly.entity_id
_entity_poly.type
_entity_poly.pdbx_seq_one_letter_code
_entity_poly.pdbx_strand_id
1 'polypeptide(L)'
;MMNSDVAYTKGDSEYPSFPYEPSESFPELIKINSADKHNPGCISNEVYSSVRSILAGLGLDSANVGTERWNPFAGFVSRCDMVLLKPNWVMDYNANHSAGTDSLLTHTSVIRPLIDYVAKALEYDGTIVIADAPLQSCDFKQLRQVTRIDELINFLQPRYPNIRFIIEDWRLTVMDRQRFVGRAAGLRLNQGDESRCKVVDLAERSFLTDIEDYAEQFRVTCYDPSLMLPHHTGGHHKYLVTKRIFEANLIINIPVLKTHMKAGVTGALKNLVGINGHKEYLPHHCKGGYENGGDNFYSGSSFKSSVEEMDEWYWKDPNRFSPVIRALLSKTLGLGWKLSGMLSADKITGGGWSGNDTLWRTIIDLNHILYFYDPVTDSLNDLPVRPVITIVDAVIAGQGEGPLSPTPKPIGMLYGGFNPAAVEMLSLKLIGYNTARIKSVSAALYDVRSKFNIGLRGPARFLDVTHDSPRQVPLSEVPSSNFKLPKHWKRCGITNNIH
;
A
#
# COMPACT_ATOMS: atom_id res chain seq x y z
N MET A 1 19.47 -2.94 11.58
CA MET A 1 18.39 -2.09 11.03
C MET A 1 17.29 -2.88 10.36
N MET A 2 17.56 -3.92 9.56
CA MET A 2 16.49 -4.76 8.98
C MET A 2 16.59 -6.21 9.46
N ASN A 3 15.98 -6.48 10.61
CA ASN A 3 15.70 -7.83 11.08
C ASN A 3 14.35 -8.31 10.51
N SER A 4 14.08 -9.61 10.64
CA SER A 4 12.81 -10.22 10.22
C SER A 4 11.81 -10.33 11.38
N ASP A 5 11.97 -9.53 12.42
CA ASP A 5 11.07 -9.55 13.58
C ASP A 5 9.78 -8.80 13.24
N VAL A 6 8.65 -9.36 13.67
CA VAL A 6 7.33 -8.79 13.47
C VAL A 6 6.61 -8.78 14.83
N ALA A 7 6.33 -7.60 15.36
CA ALA A 7 5.50 -7.46 16.54
C ALA A 7 4.02 -7.32 16.12
N TYR A 8 3.12 -8.00 16.81
CA TYR A 8 1.68 -7.88 16.60
C TYR A 8 0.94 -7.78 17.92
N THR A 9 -0.20 -7.09 17.90
CA THR A 9 -1.13 -6.99 19.02
C THR A 9 -2.54 -7.26 18.54
N LYS A 10 -3.40 -7.66 19.47
CA LYS A 10 -4.83 -7.85 19.24
C LYS A 10 -5.63 -7.13 20.33
N GLY A 11 -6.39 -6.12 19.94
CA GLY A 11 -7.33 -5.40 20.80
C GLY A 11 -8.73 -5.34 20.18
N ASP A 12 -9.44 -4.26 20.46
CA ASP A 12 -10.76 -3.98 19.93
C ASP A 12 -10.77 -3.90 18.40
N SER A 13 -11.89 -4.37 17.82
CA SER A 13 -12.09 -4.40 16.37
C SER A 13 -12.85 -3.16 15.85
N GLU A 14 -12.78 -2.05 16.59
CA GLU A 14 -13.45 -0.79 16.29
C GLU A 14 -12.46 0.37 16.38
N TYR A 15 -12.68 1.40 15.57
CA TYR A 15 -11.87 2.61 15.64
C TYR A 15 -12.41 3.57 16.71
N PRO A 16 -11.53 4.28 17.44
CA PRO A 16 -11.93 5.25 18.45
C PRO A 16 -12.55 6.51 17.84
N SER A 17 -13.23 7.29 18.68
CA SER A 17 -13.75 8.60 18.29
C SER A 17 -12.64 9.64 18.14
N PHE A 18 -12.82 10.56 17.18
CA PHE A 18 -11.97 11.75 17.03
C PHE A 18 -11.99 12.62 18.31
N PRO A 19 -10.87 13.25 18.73
CA PRO A 19 -9.60 13.43 18.01
C PRO A 19 -8.56 12.31 18.21
N TYR A 20 -9.01 11.11 18.61
CA TYR A 20 -8.18 9.93 18.78
C TYR A 20 -7.10 10.11 19.86
N GLU A 21 -7.46 10.75 20.99
CA GLU A 21 -6.56 10.87 22.14
C GLU A 21 -6.26 9.51 22.78
N PRO A 22 -5.11 9.35 23.44
CA PRO A 22 -4.84 8.14 24.20
C PRO A 22 -5.84 7.96 25.35
N SER A 23 -6.24 6.72 25.64
CA SER A 23 -7.14 6.39 26.76
C SER A 23 -6.51 6.66 28.12
N GLU A 24 -5.19 6.60 28.20
CA GLU A 24 -4.41 6.75 29.42
C GLU A 24 -3.25 7.72 29.20
N SER A 25 -2.66 8.19 30.31
CA SER A 25 -1.47 9.04 30.24
C SER A 25 -0.22 8.19 30.09
N PHE A 26 0.59 8.47 29.07
CA PHE A 26 1.87 7.78 28.86
C PHE A 26 3.04 8.67 29.34
N PRO A 27 3.91 8.21 30.27
CA PRO A 27 4.97 9.03 30.86
C PRO A 27 5.83 9.79 29.83
N GLU A 28 6.13 9.16 28.71
CA GLU A 28 6.93 9.70 27.62
C GLU A 28 6.25 10.82 26.80
N LEU A 29 4.94 10.99 26.91
CA LEU A 29 4.12 11.92 26.15
C LEU A 29 3.60 13.11 26.99
N ILE A 30 4.47 13.72 27.79
CA ILE A 30 4.15 14.79 28.74
C ILE A 30 3.36 15.96 28.10
N LYS A 31 3.71 16.37 26.87
CA LYS A 31 3.01 17.44 26.13
C LYS A 31 1.56 17.10 25.78
N ILE A 32 1.22 15.82 25.68
CA ILE A 32 -0.14 15.33 25.38
C ILE A 32 -0.91 15.15 26.67
N ASN A 33 -0.29 14.55 27.70
CA ASN A 33 -0.92 14.32 29.01
C ASN A 33 -1.38 15.61 29.71
N SER A 34 -0.82 16.75 29.32
CA SER A 34 -1.14 18.06 29.89
C SER A 34 -2.37 18.72 29.23
N ALA A 35 -2.87 18.19 28.12
CA ALA A 35 -4.01 18.72 27.37
C ALA A 35 -5.23 17.79 27.53
N ASP A 36 -6.24 18.27 28.26
CA ASP A 36 -7.59 17.69 28.42
C ASP A 36 -7.70 16.33 29.13
N LYS A 37 -7.88 16.40 30.46
CA LYS A 37 -8.37 15.28 31.25
C LYS A 37 -9.84 14.99 30.90
N HIS A 38 -10.07 13.81 30.34
CA HIS A 38 -11.31 13.04 30.35
C HIS A 38 -12.57 13.79 29.91
N ASN A 39 -12.87 13.73 28.61
CA ASN A 39 -14.22 13.96 28.14
C ASN A 39 -15.06 12.69 28.46
N PRO A 40 -16.08 12.72 29.33
CA PRO A 40 -16.74 11.52 29.92
C PRO A 40 -17.56 10.64 28.97
N GLY A 41 -17.28 10.63 27.66
CA GLY A 41 -18.00 9.84 26.66
C GLY A 41 -17.14 9.38 25.48
N CYS A 42 -15.81 9.50 25.55
CA CYS A 42 -14.92 8.97 24.50
C CYS A 42 -14.77 7.45 24.64
N ILE A 43 -14.92 6.74 23.53
CA ILE A 43 -14.59 5.31 23.39
C ILE A 43 -13.11 5.13 23.68
N SER A 44 -12.74 4.04 24.36
CA SER A 44 -11.33 3.71 24.61
C SER A 44 -10.54 3.65 23.31
N ASN A 45 -9.40 4.34 23.24
CA ASN A 45 -8.48 4.31 22.12
C ASN A 45 -7.39 3.25 22.30
N GLU A 46 -7.79 1.98 22.15
CA GLU A 46 -6.85 0.85 22.15
C GLU A 46 -5.90 0.85 20.96
N VAL A 47 -6.25 1.53 19.86
CA VAL A 47 -5.38 1.71 18.69
C VAL A 47 -4.10 2.44 19.09
N TYR A 48 -4.19 3.46 19.95
CA TYR A 48 -3.03 4.19 20.45
C TYR A 48 -2.08 3.30 21.24
N SER A 49 -2.61 2.58 22.23
CA SER A 49 -1.85 1.63 23.06
C SER A 49 -1.28 0.49 22.20
N SER A 50 -2.00 0.05 21.17
CA SER A 50 -1.56 -0.98 20.24
C SER A 50 -0.36 -0.55 19.40
N VAL A 51 -0.37 0.67 18.83
CA VAL A 51 0.80 1.22 18.13
C VAL A 51 2.00 1.32 19.09
N ARG A 52 1.77 1.81 20.30
CA ARG A 52 2.78 1.87 21.36
C ARG A 52 3.40 0.50 21.64
N SER A 53 2.58 -0.52 21.87
CA SER A 53 3.04 -1.89 22.16
C SER A 53 3.84 -2.49 21.00
N ILE A 54 3.49 -2.21 19.74
CA ILE A 54 4.27 -2.64 18.58
C ILE A 54 5.66 -2.01 18.59
N LEU A 55 5.76 -0.70 18.82
CA LEU A 55 7.05 -0.01 18.85
C LEU A 55 7.95 -0.53 19.98
N ALA A 56 7.39 -0.75 21.17
CA ALA A 56 8.10 -1.37 22.29
C ALA A 56 8.49 -2.83 21.98
N GLY A 57 7.59 -3.59 21.37
CA GLY A 57 7.77 -4.98 20.95
C GLY A 57 8.88 -5.20 19.94
N LEU A 58 9.11 -4.22 19.07
CA LEU A 58 10.21 -4.21 18.12
C LEU A 58 11.57 -3.86 18.79
N GLY A 59 11.59 -3.65 20.10
CA GLY A 59 12.80 -3.36 20.88
C GLY A 59 13.32 -1.94 20.68
N LEU A 60 12.48 -1.02 20.20
CA LEU A 60 12.89 0.36 19.95
C LEU A 60 13.05 1.10 21.27
N ASP A 61 14.29 1.47 21.56
CA ASP A 61 14.67 2.13 22.82
C ASP A 61 14.24 1.34 24.07
N SER A 62 14.46 0.02 24.04
CA SER A 62 13.96 -0.93 25.06
C SER A 62 14.36 -0.59 26.50
N ALA A 63 15.51 0.07 26.69
CA ALA A 63 16.02 0.44 28.01
C ALA A 63 15.18 1.53 28.71
N ASN A 64 14.41 2.30 27.95
CA ASN A 64 13.65 3.43 28.47
C ASN A 64 12.13 3.21 28.45
N VAL A 65 11.62 2.09 27.91
CA VAL A 65 10.18 1.79 27.81
C VAL A 65 9.48 2.00 29.16
N GLY A 66 8.37 2.75 29.14
CA GLY A 66 7.60 3.08 30.35
C GLY A 66 8.16 4.23 31.19
N THR A 67 9.24 4.88 30.75
CA THR A 67 9.80 6.09 31.37
C THR A 67 9.56 7.32 30.50
N GLU A 68 9.68 8.52 31.08
CA GLU A 68 9.57 9.80 30.33
C GLU A 68 10.56 9.93 29.16
N ARG A 69 11.68 9.19 29.25
CA ARG A 69 12.77 9.21 28.27
C ARG A 69 12.50 8.34 27.05
N TRP A 70 11.52 7.44 27.10
CA TRP A 70 11.30 6.49 26.02
C TRP A 70 11.02 7.18 24.70
N ASN A 71 11.84 6.92 23.69
CA ASN A 71 11.73 7.52 22.38
C ASN A 71 12.02 6.46 21.31
N PRO A 72 10.98 5.81 20.75
CA PRO A 72 11.16 4.69 19.84
C PRO A 72 11.83 5.07 18.50
N PHE A 73 11.91 6.37 18.17
CA PHE A 73 12.53 6.82 16.93
C PHE A 73 13.81 7.64 17.11
N ALA A 74 14.33 7.79 18.35
CA ALA A 74 15.55 8.55 18.64
C ALA A 74 16.78 8.11 17.84
N GLY A 75 16.88 6.82 17.53
CA GLY A 75 17.99 6.26 16.76
C GLY A 75 17.91 6.50 15.25
N PHE A 76 16.81 7.07 14.74
CA PHE A 76 16.57 7.24 13.30
C PHE A 76 16.50 8.71 12.88
N VAL A 77 16.05 9.60 13.77
CA VAL A 77 15.80 11.00 13.45
C VAL A 77 16.29 11.91 14.56
N SER A 78 16.63 13.14 14.19
CA SER A 78 17.05 14.22 15.07
C SER A 78 16.20 15.47 14.83
N ARG A 79 16.41 16.50 15.65
CA ARG A 79 15.79 17.81 15.45
C ARG A 79 16.01 18.33 14.02
N CYS A 80 15.00 18.99 13.46
CA CYS A 80 14.92 19.54 12.10
C CYS A 80 14.84 18.51 10.95
N ASP A 81 14.87 17.21 11.24
CA ASP A 81 14.73 16.17 10.22
C ASP A 81 13.32 16.11 9.62
N MET A 82 13.21 15.35 8.53
CA MET A 82 11.96 15.05 7.84
C MET A 82 11.56 13.58 8.03
N VAL A 83 10.32 13.35 8.45
CA VAL A 83 9.71 12.01 8.53
C VAL A 83 8.55 11.90 7.57
N LEU A 84 8.50 10.80 6.83
CA LEU A 84 7.45 10.49 5.87
C LEU A 84 6.54 9.39 6.41
N LEU A 85 5.27 9.71 6.60
CA LEU A 85 4.19 8.77 6.88
C LEU A 85 3.48 8.45 5.55
N LYS A 86 3.56 7.19 5.12
CA LYS A 86 2.96 6.73 3.88
C LYS A 86 1.74 5.84 4.15
N PRO A 87 0.51 6.39 4.24
CA PRO A 87 -0.70 5.59 4.38
C PRO A 87 -1.03 4.81 3.11
N ASN A 88 -2.07 3.97 3.18
CA ASN A 88 -2.78 3.43 2.02
C ASN A 88 -4.00 4.31 1.74
N TRP A 89 -3.88 5.20 0.76
CA TRP A 89 -4.92 6.10 0.30
C TRP A 89 -5.31 5.81 -1.15
N VAL A 90 -6.17 4.80 -1.35
CA VAL A 90 -6.48 4.29 -2.69
C VAL A 90 -7.59 5.07 -3.42
N MET A 91 -8.66 5.45 -2.70
CA MET A 91 -9.89 6.04 -3.25
C MET A 91 -10.70 6.72 -2.14
N ASP A 92 -11.39 7.82 -2.45
CA ASP A 92 -12.22 8.59 -1.51
C ASP A 92 -13.56 7.93 -1.13
N TYR A 93 -13.90 6.80 -1.74
CA TYR A 93 -15.13 6.06 -1.46
C TYR A 93 -14.95 4.56 -1.69
N ASN A 94 -15.75 3.76 -0.98
CA ASN A 94 -15.85 2.33 -1.21
C ASN A 94 -16.89 2.05 -2.31
N ALA A 95 -16.50 1.32 -3.36
CA ALA A 95 -17.42 0.94 -4.43
C ALA A 95 -18.48 -0.07 -3.95
N ASN A 96 -18.24 -0.74 -2.82
CA ASN A 96 -19.29 -1.39 -2.06
C ASN A 96 -20.00 -0.33 -1.20
N HIS A 97 -21.08 0.28 -1.71
CA HIS A 97 -21.76 1.40 -1.05
C HIS A 97 -22.38 1.07 0.31
N SER A 98 -22.59 -0.20 0.63
CA SER A 98 -23.02 -0.63 1.97
C SER A 98 -21.86 -0.72 2.97
N ALA A 99 -20.62 -0.59 2.52
CA ALA A 99 -19.42 -0.60 3.34
C ALA A 99 -18.82 0.80 3.43
N GLY A 100 -18.41 1.21 4.64
CA GLY A 100 -17.62 2.41 4.86
C GLY A 100 -16.20 2.31 4.25
N THR A 101 -15.40 3.36 4.46
CA THR A 101 -14.01 3.44 3.98
C THR A 101 -12.98 2.83 4.93
N ASP A 102 -13.42 2.38 6.11
CA ASP A 102 -12.58 1.86 7.19
C ASP A 102 -11.73 0.64 6.83
N SER A 103 -12.18 -0.15 5.86
CA SER A 103 -11.44 -1.30 5.31
C SER A 103 -10.74 -1.00 3.97
N LEU A 104 -10.90 0.22 3.47
CA LEU A 104 -10.40 0.68 2.19
C LEU A 104 -9.11 1.48 2.34
N LEU A 105 -9.06 2.31 3.38
CA LEU A 105 -8.04 3.32 3.66
C LEU A 105 -7.40 3.08 5.03
N THR A 106 -6.16 3.51 5.20
CA THR A 106 -5.55 3.60 6.53
C THR A 106 -6.33 4.57 7.38
N HIS A 107 -6.76 4.14 8.56
CA HIS A 107 -7.53 4.98 9.45
C HIS A 107 -6.63 5.99 10.19
N THR A 108 -7.11 7.23 10.32
CA THR A 108 -6.33 8.34 10.89
C THR A 108 -6.00 8.14 12.37
N SER A 109 -6.76 7.30 13.09
CA SER A 109 -6.42 6.90 14.47
C SER A 109 -5.13 6.09 14.58
N VAL A 110 -4.69 5.40 13.51
CA VAL A 110 -3.39 4.70 13.47
C VAL A 110 -2.26 5.69 13.19
N ILE A 111 -2.52 6.70 12.37
CA ILE A 111 -1.56 7.78 12.03
C ILE A 111 -1.30 8.66 13.26
N ARG A 112 -2.32 8.92 14.07
CA ARG A 112 -2.25 9.79 15.26
C ARG A 112 -1.09 9.46 16.23
N PRO A 113 -1.00 8.25 16.82
CA PRO A 113 0.10 7.93 17.73
C PRO A 113 1.47 8.01 17.04
N LEU A 114 1.55 7.67 15.75
CA LEU A 114 2.79 7.78 15.00
C LEU A 114 3.26 9.23 14.88
N ILE A 115 2.34 10.18 14.64
CA ILE A 115 2.67 11.62 14.65
C ILE A 115 3.24 12.04 16.01
N ASP A 116 2.63 11.60 17.11
CA ASP A 116 3.05 11.99 18.45
C ASP A 116 4.45 11.48 18.82
N TYR A 117 4.73 10.20 18.53
CA TYR A 117 6.08 9.63 18.74
C TYR A 117 7.12 10.22 17.79
N VAL A 118 6.75 10.50 16.54
CA VAL A 118 7.65 11.18 15.59
C VAL A 118 7.93 12.62 16.04
N ALA A 119 6.92 13.36 16.50
CA ALA A 119 7.11 14.72 17.01
C ALA A 119 8.04 14.73 18.22
N LYS A 120 7.94 13.76 19.14
CA LYS A 120 8.90 13.61 20.25
C LYS A 120 10.30 13.33 19.73
N ALA A 121 10.45 12.46 18.73
CA ALA A 121 11.76 12.09 18.17
C ALA A 121 12.44 13.25 17.42
N LEU A 122 11.67 14.13 16.81
CA LEU A 122 12.13 15.38 16.22
C LEU A 122 12.38 16.50 17.25
N GLU A 123 12.33 16.20 18.55
CA GLU A 123 12.40 17.20 19.63
C GLU A 123 11.37 18.33 19.46
N TYR A 124 10.22 18.00 18.85
CA TYR A 124 9.11 18.89 18.53
C TYR A 124 9.45 20.02 17.54
N ASP A 125 10.49 19.85 16.72
CA ASP A 125 10.93 20.81 15.71
C ASP A 125 11.47 20.07 14.46
N GLY A 126 10.80 20.19 13.31
CA GLY A 126 11.06 19.38 12.13
C GLY A 126 9.87 19.28 11.18
N THR A 127 9.89 18.32 10.26
CA THR A 127 8.85 18.17 9.22
C THR A 127 8.22 16.77 9.24
N ILE A 128 6.90 16.71 9.24
CA ILE A 128 6.13 15.45 9.08
C ILE A 128 5.33 15.54 7.78
N VAL A 129 5.63 14.64 6.84
CA VAL A 129 4.95 14.53 5.55
C VAL A 129 3.99 13.35 5.58
N ILE A 130 2.75 13.53 5.15
CA ILE A 130 1.73 12.48 5.03
C ILE A 130 1.26 12.44 3.57
N ALA A 131 1.61 11.40 2.83
CA ALA A 131 1.42 11.44 1.39
C ALA A 131 1.31 10.07 0.72
N ASP A 132 0.58 10.04 -0.39
CA ASP A 132 0.37 8.86 -1.23
C ASP A 132 0.04 9.25 -2.68
N ALA A 133 0.04 8.27 -3.59
CA ALA A 133 -0.47 8.39 -4.95
C ALA A 133 -1.72 7.50 -5.14
N PRO A 134 -2.93 8.03 -4.90
CA PRO A 134 -4.18 7.30 -5.10
C PRO A 134 -4.40 6.83 -6.55
N LEU A 135 -5.55 6.19 -6.80
CA LEU A 135 -6.02 6.01 -8.17
C LEU A 135 -6.34 7.36 -8.83
N GLN A 136 -6.14 7.47 -10.15
CA GLN A 136 -6.34 8.73 -10.89
C GLN A 136 -7.74 9.34 -10.69
N SER A 137 -8.78 8.51 -10.52
CA SER A 137 -10.16 8.96 -10.32
C SER A 137 -10.47 9.43 -8.89
N CYS A 138 -9.56 9.24 -7.93
CA CYS A 138 -9.78 9.66 -6.56
C CYS A 138 -9.83 11.19 -6.47
N ASP A 139 -10.84 11.72 -5.80
CA ASP A 139 -10.85 13.12 -5.40
C ASP A 139 -10.05 13.28 -4.10
N PHE A 140 -8.87 13.87 -4.21
CA PHE A 140 -7.96 14.02 -3.07
C PHE A 140 -8.50 14.96 -1.99
N LYS A 141 -9.33 15.94 -2.36
CA LYS A 141 -9.97 16.83 -1.37
C LYS A 141 -11.01 16.05 -0.56
N GLN A 142 -11.84 15.26 -1.24
CA GLN A 142 -12.80 14.39 -0.55
C GLN A 142 -12.11 13.31 0.28
N LEU A 143 -11.02 12.73 -0.22
CA LEU A 143 -10.21 11.77 0.54
C LEU A 143 -9.72 12.37 1.86
N ARG A 144 -9.22 13.60 1.85
CA ARG A 144 -8.76 14.30 3.07
C ARG A 144 -9.90 14.58 4.06
N GLN A 145 -11.11 14.85 3.55
CA GLN A 145 -12.30 15.01 4.38
C GLN A 145 -12.74 13.67 5.00
N VAL A 146 -12.85 12.60 4.20
CA VAL A 146 -13.30 11.29 4.67
C VAL A 146 -12.33 10.69 5.69
N THR A 147 -11.03 10.89 5.49
CA THR A 147 -10.00 10.49 6.45
C THR A 147 -9.89 11.45 7.63
N ARG A 148 -10.49 12.64 7.55
CA ARG A 148 -10.41 13.71 8.57
C ARG A 148 -8.97 14.12 8.92
N ILE A 149 -8.03 13.89 7.99
CA ILE A 149 -6.61 14.14 8.24
C ILE A 149 -6.32 15.63 8.45
N ASP A 150 -7.02 16.50 7.73
CA ASP A 150 -6.92 17.96 7.88
C ASP A 150 -7.40 18.43 9.25
N GLU A 151 -8.51 17.87 9.74
CA GLU A 151 -9.02 18.15 11.07
C GLU A 151 -8.02 17.73 12.15
N LEU A 152 -7.40 16.55 12.00
CA LEU A 152 -6.39 16.09 12.93
C LEU A 152 -5.15 17.01 12.93
N ILE A 153 -4.64 17.39 11.75
CA ILE A 153 -3.48 18.29 11.67
C ILE A 153 -3.79 19.66 12.25
N ASN A 154 -4.96 20.22 11.98
CA ASN A 154 -5.39 21.49 12.57
C ASN A 154 -5.50 21.42 14.10
N PHE A 155 -5.95 20.28 14.62
CA PHE A 155 -6.00 20.01 16.06
C PHE A 155 -4.59 19.89 16.68
N LEU A 156 -3.64 19.31 15.95
CA LEU A 156 -2.27 19.07 16.43
C LEU A 156 -1.33 20.27 16.26
N GLN A 157 -1.56 21.14 15.28
CA GLN A 157 -0.66 22.26 14.97
C GLN A 157 -0.40 23.18 16.18
N PRO A 158 -1.39 23.55 17.02
CA PRO A 158 -1.14 24.36 18.23
C PRO A 158 -0.30 23.63 19.28
N ARG A 159 -0.34 22.29 19.32
CA ARG A 159 0.45 21.46 20.26
C ARG A 159 1.89 21.32 19.81
N TYR A 160 2.13 21.34 18.49
CA TYR A 160 3.43 21.20 17.87
C TYR A 160 3.72 22.40 16.94
N PRO A 161 3.89 23.62 17.48
CA PRO A 161 3.98 24.85 16.68
C PRO A 161 5.20 24.88 15.73
N ASN A 162 6.29 24.17 16.08
CA ASN A 162 7.50 24.10 15.27
C ASN A 162 7.55 22.85 14.37
N ILE A 163 6.53 21.98 14.42
CA ILE A 163 6.41 20.88 13.46
C ILE A 163 5.67 21.41 12.24
N ARG A 164 6.32 21.29 11.08
CA ARG A 164 5.70 21.55 9.78
C ARG A 164 5.01 20.29 9.28
N PHE A 165 3.68 20.32 9.24
CA PHE A 165 2.89 19.26 8.61
C PHE A 165 2.71 19.52 7.11
N ILE A 166 2.91 18.48 6.29
CA ILE A 166 2.75 18.54 4.85
C ILE A 166 1.87 17.36 4.41
N ILE A 167 0.78 17.64 3.69
CA ILE A 167 -0.07 16.60 3.09
C ILE A 167 -0.01 16.72 1.57
N GLU A 168 0.49 15.68 0.90
CA GLU A 168 0.78 15.71 -0.55
C GLU A 168 0.04 14.61 -1.33
N ASP A 169 -0.36 14.97 -2.56
CA ASP A 169 -0.82 14.06 -3.60
C ASP A 169 0.31 13.89 -4.62
N TRP A 170 0.83 12.67 -4.75
CA TRP A 170 1.96 12.40 -5.64
C TRP A 170 1.55 12.01 -7.07
N ARG A 171 0.25 11.96 -7.37
CA ARG A 171 -0.21 11.67 -8.73
C ARG A 171 0.18 12.82 -9.66
N LEU A 172 0.82 12.49 -10.77
CA LEU A 172 1.07 13.45 -11.85
C LEU A 172 -0.10 13.49 -12.85
N THR A 173 -0.94 12.45 -12.86
CA THR A 173 -2.15 12.37 -13.68
C THR A 173 -3.38 12.13 -12.80
N VAL A 174 -4.41 12.96 -12.97
CA VAL A 174 -5.68 12.85 -12.25
C VAL A 174 -6.85 12.86 -13.24
N MET A 175 -7.97 12.25 -12.83
CA MET A 175 -9.18 12.18 -13.63
C MET A 175 -10.33 12.86 -12.89
N ASP A 176 -10.90 13.89 -13.49
CA ASP A 176 -12.07 14.60 -12.98
C ASP A 176 -13.35 13.78 -13.20
N ARG A 177 -13.87 13.20 -12.11
CA ARG A 177 -15.12 12.42 -12.12
C ARG A 177 -16.37 13.24 -12.44
N GLN A 178 -16.38 14.56 -12.24
CA GLN A 178 -17.57 15.38 -12.55
C GLN A 178 -17.73 15.61 -14.06
N ARG A 179 -16.63 15.51 -14.80
CA ARG A 179 -16.62 15.58 -16.27
C ARG A 179 -16.80 14.22 -16.93
N PHE A 180 -17.16 13.18 -16.17
CA PHE A 180 -17.21 11.79 -16.61
C PHE A 180 -18.38 11.51 -17.58
N VAL A 181 -18.26 12.01 -18.80
CA VAL A 181 -19.08 11.61 -19.95
C VAL A 181 -18.28 10.56 -20.74
N GLY A 182 -18.36 9.30 -20.29
CA GLY A 182 -17.57 8.18 -20.82
C GLY A 182 -16.29 7.88 -20.02
N ARG A 183 -15.68 6.72 -20.27
CA ARG A 183 -14.59 6.09 -19.49
C ARG A 183 -13.36 6.97 -19.27
N ALA A 184 -13.12 7.98 -20.09
CA ALA A 184 -11.89 8.76 -20.10
C ALA A 184 -12.09 10.29 -20.11
N ALA A 185 -13.32 10.78 -19.95
CA ALA A 185 -13.55 12.21 -19.86
C ALA A 185 -13.03 12.74 -18.50
N GLY A 186 -12.12 13.72 -18.55
CA GLY A 186 -11.57 14.37 -17.36
C GLY A 186 -10.12 14.03 -17.02
N LEU A 187 -9.42 13.22 -17.83
CA LEU A 187 -7.97 13.00 -17.64
C LEU A 187 -7.22 14.32 -17.85
N ARG A 188 -6.40 14.71 -16.87
CA ARG A 188 -5.56 15.90 -16.92
C ARG A 188 -4.27 15.68 -16.14
N LEU A 189 -3.23 16.40 -16.52
CA LEU A 189 -2.05 16.55 -15.68
C LEU A 189 -2.48 17.23 -14.38
N ASN A 190 -2.06 16.66 -13.27
CA ASN A 190 -2.17 17.31 -11.98
C ASN A 190 -1.28 18.55 -12.00
N GLN A 191 -1.52 19.54 -11.13
CA GLN A 191 -0.56 20.64 -10.92
C GLN A 191 0.73 20.17 -10.20
N GLY A 192 0.97 18.86 -10.18
CA GLY A 192 2.19 18.26 -9.67
C GLY A 192 3.34 18.58 -10.61
N ASP A 193 4.40 19.12 -10.04
CA ASP A 193 5.64 19.38 -10.77
C ASP A 193 6.40 18.05 -10.91
N GLU A 194 6.62 17.60 -12.16
CA GLU A 194 7.45 16.42 -12.47
C GLU A 194 8.85 16.55 -11.84
N SER A 195 9.34 17.76 -11.58
CA SER A 195 10.61 18.01 -10.88
C SER A 195 10.65 17.38 -9.48
N ARG A 196 9.49 17.07 -8.88
CA ARG A 196 9.39 16.38 -7.59
C ARG A 196 9.58 14.87 -7.69
N CYS A 197 9.68 14.32 -8.90
CA CYS A 197 9.93 12.91 -9.14
C CYS A 197 11.34 12.69 -9.69
N LYS A 198 11.83 11.46 -9.55
CA LYS A 198 13.08 10.98 -10.14
C LYS A 198 12.80 9.66 -10.85
N VAL A 199 13.30 9.57 -12.08
CA VAL A 199 13.35 8.29 -12.80
C VAL A 199 14.49 7.48 -12.22
N VAL A 200 14.18 6.25 -11.81
CA VAL A 200 15.15 5.25 -11.36
C VAL A 200 15.12 4.10 -12.36
N ASP A 201 16.27 3.79 -12.95
CA ASP A 201 16.42 2.67 -13.87
C ASP A 201 17.11 1.51 -13.14
N LEU A 202 16.38 0.40 -12.99
CA LEU A 202 16.93 -0.80 -12.38
C LEU A 202 17.73 -1.64 -13.38
N ALA A 203 17.50 -1.47 -14.68
CA ALA A 203 18.05 -2.30 -15.74
C ALA A 203 17.90 -3.81 -15.41
N GLU A 204 18.94 -4.61 -15.65
CA GLU A 204 19.05 -6.05 -15.32
C GLU A 204 18.76 -6.43 -13.85
N ARG A 205 18.72 -5.44 -12.94
CA ARG A 205 18.41 -5.68 -11.52
C ARG A 205 16.91 -5.74 -11.26
N SER A 206 16.08 -5.36 -12.23
CA SER A 206 14.63 -5.46 -12.14
C SER A 206 14.20 -6.91 -12.21
N PHE A 207 13.13 -7.25 -11.50
CA PHE A 207 12.49 -8.55 -11.67
C PHE A 207 11.76 -8.68 -13.01
N LEU A 208 11.47 -7.58 -13.72
CA LEU A 208 10.84 -7.59 -15.04
C LEU A 208 11.77 -8.11 -16.14
N THR A 209 13.07 -8.12 -15.92
CA THR A 209 14.06 -8.65 -16.88
C THR A 209 13.74 -10.09 -17.29
N ASP A 210 13.21 -10.91 -16.37
CA ASP A 210 12.82 -12.31 -16.67
C ASP A 210 11.72 -12.44 -17.74
N ILE A 211 10.97 -11.37 -17.98
CA ILE A 211 9.85 -11.33 -18.93
C ILE A 211 9.99 -10.17 -19.93
N GLU A 212 11.21 -9.66 -20.13
CA GLU A 212 11.48 -8.54 -21.03
C GLU A 212 11.11 -8.85 -22.49
N ASP A 213 11.20 -10.10 -22.92
CA ASP A 213 10.76 -10.53 -24.26
C ASP A 213 9.27 -10.22 -24.52
N TYR A 214 8.49 -9.97 -23.46
CA TYR A 214 7.08 -9.57 -23.50
C TYR A 214 6.85 -8.07 -23.27
N ALA A 215 7.89 -7.23 -23.32
CA ALA A 215 7.83 -5.78 -23.07
C ALA A 215 6.73 -5.05 -23.86
N GLU A 216 6.55 -5.40 -25.15
CA GLU A 216 5.50 -4.84 -26.00
C GLU A 216 4.08 -5.16 -25.52
N GLN A 217 3.94 -6.16 -24.65
CA GLN A 217 2.68 -6.60 -24.06
C GLN A 217 2.44 -5.98 -22.69
N PHE A 218 3.38 -5.27 -22.07
CA PHE A 218 3.14 -4.69 -20.74
C PHE A 218 2.03 -3.64 -20.77
N ARG A 219 1.08 -3.75 -19.84
CA ARG A 219 -0.09 -2.89 -19.74
C ARG A 219 -0.40 -2.46 -18.32
N VAL A 220 -1.03 -1.29 -18.24
CA VAL A 220 -1.79 -0.82 -17.09
C VAL A 220 -3.18 -0.40 -17.56
N THR A 221 -4.20 -0.81 -16.82
CA THR A 221 -5.61 -0.59 -17.20
C THR A 221 -5.96 0.90 -17.17
N CYS A 222 -6.66 1.38 -18.20
CA CYS A 222 -7.15 2.76 -18.33
C CYS A 222 -6.08 3.84 -18.63
N TYR A 223 -4.99 3.46 -19.31
CA TYR A 223 -3.94 4.36 -19.78
C TYR A 223 -3.56 4.01 -21.22
N ASP A 224 -2.91 4.94 -21.93
CA ASP A 224 -2.34 4.67 -23.25
C ASP A 224 -1.22 3.62 -23.14
N PRO A 225 -1.37 2.44 -23.78
CA PRO A 225 -0.34 1.41 -23.79
C PRO A 225 0.99 1.86 -24.38
N SER A 226 0.98 2.83 -25.32
CA SER A 226 2.17 3.25 -26.05
C SER A 226 3.21 3.94 -25.16
N LEU A 227 2.77 4.51 -24.03
CA LEU A 227 3.62 5.24 -23.09
C LEU A 227 4.48 4.31 -22.21
N MET A 228 4.12 3.03 -22.10
CA MET A 228 4.82 2.10 -21.20
C MET A 228 6.10 1.52 -21.82
N LEU A 229 6.06 1.18 -23.11
CA LEU A 229 7.16 0.50 -23.80
C LEU A 229 8.50 1.23 -23.68
N PRO A 230 8.61 2.56 -23.85
CA PRO A 230 9.89 3.28 -23.73
C PRO A 230 10.56 3.19 -22.35
N HIS A 231 9.82 2.76 -21.32
CA HIS A 231 10.29 2.67 -19.95
C HIS A 231 10.74 1.26 -19.55
N HIS A 232 10.31 0.22 -20.27
CA HIS A 232 10.48 -1.18 -19.90
C HIS A 232 10.88 -2.04 -21.09
N THR A 233 12.01 -1.72 -21.73
CA THR A 233 12.54 -2.42 -22.92
C THR A 233 14.03 -2.14 -23.12
N GLY A 234 14.73 -3.07 -23.77
CA GLY A 234 16.12 -2.92 -24.20
C GLY A 234 17.13 -2.92 -23.06
N GLY A 235 16.92 -3.75 -22.04
CA GLY A 235 17.73 -3.83 -20.82
C GLY A 235 17.43 -2.72 -19.81
N HIS A 236 16.33 -1.97 -20.00
CA HIS A 236 15.96 -0.84 -19.15
C HIS A 236 14.60 -1.06 -18.50
N HIS A 237 14.53 -0.83 -17.19
CA HIS A 237 13.31 -0.97 -16.40
C HIS A 237 13.19 0.22 -15.45
N LYS A 238 12.46 1.23 -15.91
CA LYS A 238 12.40 2.57 -15.31
C LYS A 238 11.16 2.72 -14.45
N TYR A 239 11.32 3.42 -13.33
CA TYR A 239 10.25 3.79 -12.41
C TYR A 239 10.32 5.27 -12.08
N LEU A 240 9.18 5.98 -12.12
CA LEU A 240 9.11 7.40 -11.79
C LEU A 240 8.58 7.59 -10.38
N VAL A 241 9.50 7.70 -9.42
CA VAL A 241 9.18 7.76 -7.99
C VAL A 241 9.31 9.16 -7.43
N THR A 242 8.51 9.52 -6.43
CA THR A 242 8.62 10.80 -5.72
C THR A 242 9.98 10.94 -5.03
N LYS A 243 10.61 12.11 -5.10
CA LYS A 243 11.88 12.41 -4.40
C LYS A 243 11.73 12.40 -2.88
N ARG A 244 10.51 12.54 -2.36
CA ARG A 244 10.23 12.49 -0.91
C ARG A 244 10.75 11.24 -0.22
N ILE A 245 10.77 10.10 -0.91
CA ILE A 245 11.30 8.85 -0.33
C ILE A 245 12.83 8.85 -0.18
N PHE A 246 13.52 9.76 -0.87
CA PHE A 246 14.97 9.93 -0.78
C PHE A 246 15.36 11.04 0.19
N GLU A 247 14.49 12.03 0.37
CA GLU A 247 14.69 13.18 1.25
C GLU A 247 14.38 12.89 2.72
N ALA A 248 13.50 11.92 2.99
CA ALA A 248 13.08 11.60 4.35
C ALA A 248 14.18 10.85 5.14
N ASN A 249 14.40 11.27 6.39
CA ASN A 249 15.30 10.62 7.33
C ASN A 249 14.71 9.33 7.91
N LEU A 250 13.37 9.25 8.03
CA LEU A 250 12.63 8.06 8.43
C LEU A 250 11.35 7.93 7.61
N ILE A 251 11.02 6.71 7.21
CA ILE A 251 9.79 6.40 6.49
C ILE A 251 8.97 5.39 7.28
N ILE A 252 7.72 5.73 7.57
CA ILE A 252 6.75 4.82 8.19
C ILE A 252 5.69 4.47 7.14
N ASN A 253 5.72 3.23 6.67
CA ASN A 253 4.77 2.67 5.71
C ASN A 253 3.55 2.13 6.48
N ILE A 254 2.36 2.63 6.20
CA ILE A 254 1.15 2.35 7.01
C ILE A 254 0.04 1.76 6.14
N PRO A 255 0.20 0.53 5.61
CA PRO A 255 -0.81 -0.09 4.75
C PRO A 255 -2.06 -0.53 5.53
N VAL A 256 -3.18 -0.73 4.82
CA VAL A 256 -4.36 -1.43 5.35
C VAL A 256 -4.39 -2.88 4.86
N LEU A 257 -4.71 -3.83 5.74
CA LEU A 257 -4.84 -5.24 5.37
C LEU A 257 -6.12 -5.46 4.57
N LYS A 258 -5.98 -5.83 3.28
CA LYS A 258 -7.14 -6.26 2.49
C LYS A 258 -6.77 -7.23 1.38
N THR A 259 -7.71 -8.10 1.01
CA THR A 259 -7.60 -8.91 -0.22
C THR A 259 -7.56 -8.02 -1.48
N HIS A 260 -6.90 -8.50 -2.53
CA HIS A 260 -6.70 -7.73 -3.77
C HIS A 260 -6.81 -8.62 -5.01
N MET A 261 -7.69 -8.29 -5.96
CA MET A 261 -7.93 -9.12 -7.15
C MET A 261 -6.70 -9.28 -8.07
N LYS A 262 -5.83 -8.28 -8.23
CA LYS A 262 -4.60 -8.42 -9.04
C LYS A 262 -3.36 -8.98 -8.34
N ALA A 263 -3.22 -8.79 -7.04
CA ALA A 263 -1.99 -9.09 -6.29
C ALA A 263 -2.18 -10.05 -5.12
N GLY A 264 -3.42 -10.50 -4.88
CA GLY A 264 -3.81 -11.38 -3.78
C GLY A 264 -4.08 -10.61 -2.50
N VAL A 265 -3.15 -9.74 -2.11
CA VAL A 265 -3.17 -8.95 -0.88
C VAL A 265 -2.75 -7.50 -1.12
N THR A 266 -3.32 -6.59 -0.34
CA THR A 266 -2.80 -5.25 -0.06
C THR A 266 -2.19 -5.29 1.33
N GLY A 267 -0.98 -4.75 1.45
CA GLY A 267 -0.19 -4.78 2.67
C GLY A 267 1.15 -4.08 2.45
N ALA A 268 2.13 -4.45 3.27
CA ALA A 268 3.46 -3.85 3.33
C ALA A 268 4.09 -3.64 1.96
N LEU A 269 4.20 -4.70 1.16
CA LEU A 269 4.92 -4.66 -0.12
C LEU A 269 4.15 -3.84 -1.16
N LYS A 270 2.83 -4.08 -1.27
CA LYS A 270 2.01 -3.49 -2.33
C LYS A 270 1.74 -1.99 -2.13
N ASN A 271 1.80 -1.48 -0.90
CA ASN A 271 1.55 -0.07 -0.62
C ASN A 271 2.52 0.87 -1.35
N LEU A 272 3.72 0.37 -1.68
CA LEU A 272 4.73 1.15 -2.39
C LEU A 272 4.41 1.42 -3.86
N VAL A 273 3.40 0.76 -4.44
CA VAL A 273 2.84 1.18 -5.74
C VAL A 273 2.42 2.66 -5.71
N GLY A 274 2.07 3.17 -4.53
CA GLY A 274 1.72 4.57 -4.31
C GLY A 274 2.90 5.55 -4.18
N ILE A 275 4.16 5.15 -4.37
CA ILE A 275 5.29 6.11 -4.42
C ILE A 275 5.52 6.68 -5.83
N ASN A 276 4.86 6.10 -6.82
CA ASN A 276 5.13 6.34 -8.23
C ASN A 276 4.13 7.37 -8.80
N GLY A 277 4.64 8.37 -9.53
CA GLY A 277 3.86 9.50 -10.03
C GLY A 277 2.99 9.18 -11.26
N HIS A 278 3.52 8.40 -12.20
CA HIS A 278 2.93 8.09 -13.51
C HIS A 278 2.70 6.60 -13.70
N LYS A 279 1.46 6.15 -13.92
CA LYS A 279 1.14 4.71 -13.94
C LYS A 279 1.72 3.97 -15.15
N GLU A 280 2.10 4.67 -16.21
CA GLU A 280 2.83 4.13 -17.37
C GLU A 280 4.19 3.52 -17.01
N TYR A 281 4.77 3.88 -15.86
CA TYR A 281 5.98 3.25 -15.31
C TYR A 281 5.69 1.94 -14.56
N LEU A 282 4.42 1.51 -14.46
CA LEU A 282 4.01 0.37 -13.64
C LEU A 282 3.37 -0.73 -14.49
N PRO A 283 4.14 -1.67 -15.04
CA PRO A 283 3.60 -2.88 -15.64
C PRO A 283 2.72 -3.63 -14.64
N HIS A 284 1.43 -3.77 -14.94
CA HIS A 284 0.46 -4.49 -14.10
C HIS A 284 0.12 -5.87 -14.65
N HIS A 285 0.23 -6.06 -15.96
CA HIS A 285 -0.08 -7.31 -16.66
C HIS A 285 0.54 -7.28 -18.06
N CYS A 286 0.74 -8.43 -18.66
CA CYS A 286 0.95 -8.63 -20.08
C CYS A 286 -0.42 -8.79 -20.78
N LYS A 287 -0.58 -8.12 -21.92
CA LYS A 287 -1.72 -8.25 -22.82
C LYS A 287 -1.98 -9.72 -23.16
N GLY A 288 -3.24 -10.10 -23.29
CA GLY A 288 -3.63 -11.45 -23.72
C GLY A 288 -3.76 -12.47 -22.59
N GLY A 289 -4.14 -13.68 -22.97
CA GLY A 289 -4.38 -14.79 -22.06
C GLY A 289 -3.11 -15.58 -21.74
N TYR A 290 -3.12 -16.26 -20.59
CA TYR A 290 -2.00 -17.11 -20.15
C TYR A 290 -1.55 -18.13 -21.18
N GLU A 291 -2.50 -18.76 -21.89
CA GLU A 291 -2.21 -19.72 -22.96
C GLU A 291 -1.45 -19.14 -24.15
N ASN A 292 -1.45 -17.81 -24.31
CA ASN A 292 -0.81 -17.08 -25.41
C ASN A 292 0.38 -16.23 -24.93
N GLY A 293 0.90 -16.48 -23.73
CA GLY A 293 2.04 -15.74 -23.15
C GLY A 293 1.69 -14.43 -22.44
N GLY A 294 0.41 -14.05 -22.40
CA GLY A 294 -0.09 -12.92 -21.62
C GLY A 294 -0.40 -13.29 -20.17
N ASP A 295 -0.90 -12.34 -19.39
CA ASP A 295 -1.44 -12.65 -18.05
C ASP A 295 -2.67 -11.79 -17.68
N ASN A 296 -3.27 -11.10 -18.65
CA ASN A 296 -4.45 -10.28 -18.48
C ASN A 296 -5.65 -11.10 -17.99
N PHE A 297 -5.76 -12.34 -18.49
CA PHE A 297 -6.80 -13.31 -18.18
C PHE A 297 -6.29 -14.75 -18.32
N TYR A 298 -7.07 -15.73 -17.84
CA TYR A 298 -6.63 -17.14 -17.84
C TYR A 298 -6.69 -17.75 -19.24
N SER A 299 -7.87 -17.73 -19.86
CA SER A 299 -8.11 -18.28 -21.19
C SER A 299 -8.67 -17.19 -22.11
N GLY A 300 -8.10 -17.08 -23.29
CA GLY A 300 -8.53 -16.16 -24.32
C GLY A 300 -9.60 -16.73 -25.23
N SER A 301 -10.14 -15.86 -26.06
CA SER A 301 -10.86 -16.21 -27.27
C SER A 301 -10.63 -15.09 -28.27
N SER A 302 -10.76 -15.37 -29.57
CA SER A 302 -10.57 -14.33 -30.59
C SER A 302 -11.48 -13.13 -30.34
N PHE A 303 -12.72 -13.34 -29.88
CA PHE A 303 -13.62 -12.26 -29.50
C PHE A 303 -13.10 -11.45 -28.30
N LYS A 304 -12.59 -12.10 -27.25
CA LYS A 304 -12.03 -11.41 -26.08
C LYS A 304 -10.78 -10.61 -26.46
N SER A 305 -9.92 -11.16 -27.31
CA SER A 305 -8.75 -10.47 -27.86
C SER A 305 -9.14 -9.24 -28.68
N SER A 306 -10.16 -9.35 -29.54
CA SER A 306 -10.67 -8.18 -30.29
C SER A 306 -11.27 -7.10 -29.38
N VAL A 307 -11.94 -7.48 -28.28
CA VAL A 307 -12.43 -6.52 -27.28
C VAL A 307 -11.27 -5.83 -26.56
N GLU A 308 -10.22 -6.55 -26.21
CA GLU A 308 -8.99 -6.01 -25.61
C GLU A 308 -8.30 -5.02 -26.56
N GLU A 309 -8.15 -5.36 -27.83
CA GLU A 309 -7.60 -4.46 -28.87
C GLU A 309 -8.42 -3.19 -29.04
N MET A 310 -9.76 -3.29 -29.01
CA MET A 310 -10.63 -2.13 -29.10
C MET A 310 -10.53 -1.24 -27.85
N ASP A 311 -10.35 -1.83 -26.67
CA ASP A 311 -10.14 -1.08 -25.41
C ASP A 311 -8.80 -0.34 -25.47
N GLU A 312 -7.71 -1.00 -25.92
CA GLU A 312 -6.41 -0.36 -26.13
C GLU A 312 -6.49 0.80 -27.12
N TRP A 313 -7.14 0.58 -28.27
CA TRP A 313 -7.34 1.63 -29.28
C TRP A 313 -8.10 2.84 -28.73
N TYR A 314 -9.08 2.62 -27.85
CA TYR A 314 -9.84 3.68 -27.19
C TYR A 314 -8.95 4.52 -26.25
N TRP A 315 -8.05 3.87 -25.50
CA TRP A 315 -7.21 4.54 -24.50
C TRP A 315 -5.99 5.28 -25.07
N LYS A 316 -5.59 5.01 -26.33
CA LYS A 316 -4.51 5.76 -27.01
C LYS A 316 -4.76 7.26 -27.05
N ASP A 317 -5.97 7.65 -27.45
CA ASP A 317 -6.40 9.04 -27.41
C ASP A 317 -7.92 9.08 -27.26
N PRO A 318 -8.43 9.11 -26.02
CA PRO A 318 -9.86 9.23 -25.78
C PRO A 318 -10.39 10.62 -26.08
N ASN A 319 -9.51 11.64 -26.12
CA ASN A 319 -9.90 13.03 -26.26
C ASN A 319 -10.21 13.43 -27.70
N ARG A 320 -9.74 12.65 -28.70
CA ARG A 320 -10.16 12.80 -30.11
C ARG A 320 -11.66 12.63 -30.36
N PHE A 321 -12.38 11.97 -29.44
CA PHE A 321 -13.81 11.74 -29.59
C PHE A 321 -14.65 12.82 -28.88
N SER A 322 -15.73 13.25 -29.53
CA SER A 322 -16.74 14.10 -28.90
C SER A 322 -17.34 13.40 -27.65
N PRO A 323 -17.82 14.13 -26.64
CA PRO A 323 -18.36 13.52 -25.41
C PRO A 323 -19.45 12.47 -25.67
N VAL A 324 -20.33 12.70 -26.65
CA VAL A 324 -21.40 11.76 -27.04
C VAL A 324 -20.82 10.46 -27.61
N ILE A 325 -19.89 10.57 -28.56
CA ILE A 325 -19.22 9.39 -29.16
C ILE A 325 -18.43 8.63 -28.09
N ARG A 326 -17.73 9.35 -27.21
CA ARG A 326 -16.97 8.77 -26.10
C ARG A 326 -17.85 7.98 -25.15
N ALA A 327 -19.01 8.51 -24.77
CA ALA A 327 -19.98 7.82 -23.92
C ALA A 327 -20.54 6.57 -24.60
N LEU A 328 -20.84 6.64 -25.91
CA LEU A 328 -21.29 5.50 -26.69
C LEU A 328 -20.22 4.40 -26.74
N LEU A 329 -18.99 4.72 -27.15
CA LEU A 329 -17.86 3.80 -27.19
C LEU A 329 -17.57 3.16 -25.82
N SER A 330 -17.69 3.94 -24.76
CA SER A 330 -17.50 3.44 -23.38
C SER A 330 -18.54 2.39 -22.99
N LYS A 331 -19.80 2.60 -23.40
CA LYS A 331 -20.89 1.65 -23.17
C LYS A 331 -20.72 0.39 -24.03
N THR A 332 -20.36 0.54 -25.30
CA THR A 332 -20.15 -0.60 -26.21
C THR A 332 -18.98 -1.46 -25.75
N LEU A 333 -17.85 -0.87 -25.36
CA LEU A 333 -16.71 -1.58 -24.76
C LEU A 333 -17.11 -2.31 -23.46
N GLY A 334 -17.88 -1.65 -22.59
CA GLY A 334 -18.39 -2.27 -21.37
C GLY A 334 -19.29 -3.48 -21.64
N LEU A 335 -20.14 -3.42 -22.68
CA LEU A 335 -20.96 -4.54 -23.10
C LEU A 335 -20.10 -5.66 -23.73
N GLY A 336 -19.12 -5.30 -24.56
CA GLY A 336 -18.17 -6.23 -25.17
C GLY A 336 -17.42 -7.05 -24.11
N TRP A 337 -16.86 -6.40 -23.08
CA TRP A 337 -16.23 -7.09 -21.97
C TRP A 337 -17.18 -8.03 -21.22
N LYS A 338 -18.42 -7.61 -20.95
CA LYS A 338 -19.43 -8.47 -20.33
C LYS A 338 -19.75 -9.70 -21.16
N LEU A 339 -19.98 -9.52 -22.46
CA LEU A 339 -20.26 -10.61 -23.41
C LEU A 339 -19.07 -11.55 -23.55
N SER A 340 -17.85 -11.01 -23.63
CA SER A 340 -16.63 -11.82 -23.75
C SER A 340 -16.46 -12.76 -22.55
N GLY A 341 -16.76 -12.28 -21.33
CA GLY A 341 -16.70 -13.11 -20.12
C GLY A 341 -17.85 -14.10 -19.97
N MET A 342 -18.98 -13.90 -20.67
CA MET A 342 -20.05 -14.90 -20.75
C MET A 342 -19.70 -16.02 -21.73
N LEU A 343 -19.14 -15.66 -22.90
CA LEU A 343 -18.81 -16.60 -23.97
C LEU A 343 -17.56 -17.45 -23.69
N SER A 344 -16.56 -16.88 -22.99
CA SER A 344 -15.30 -17.57 -22.69
C SER A 344 -15.28 -18.32 -21.35
N ALA A 345 -16.37 -18.27 -20.57
CA ALA A 345 -16.43 -18.66 -19.15
C ALA A 345 -15.37 -17.99 -18.23
N ASP A 346 -14.53 -17.10 -18.77
CA ASP A 346 -13.47 -16.37 -18.09
C ASP A 346 -13.80 -14.88 -18.01
N LYS A 347 -14.23 -14.46 -16.82
CA LYS A 347 -14.57 -13.07 -16.50
C LYS A 347 -13.37 -12.24 -16.02
N ILE A 348 -12.17 -12.82 -15.99
CA ILE A 348 -10.95 -12.13 -15.56
C ILE A 348 -10.59 -11.06 -16.59
N THR A 349 -10.20 -9.89 -16.09
CA THR A 349 -9.61 -8.80 -16.85
C THR A 349 -8.60 -8.04 -15.98
N GLY A 350 -7.72 -7.28 -16.62
CA GLY A 350 -6.71 -6.42 -16.00
C GLY A 350 -5.69 -7.14 -15.12
N GLY A 351 -5.44 -8.44 -15.35
CA GLY A 351 -4.56 -9.26 -14.51
C GLY A 351 -5.17 -9.62 -13.14
N GLY A 352 -6.50 -9.60 -13.02
CA GLY A 352 -7.24 -9.81 -11.76
C GLY A 352 -7.32 -11.24 -11.25
N TRP A 353 -6.21 -11.99 -11.25
CA TRP A 353 -6.19 -13.41 -10.85
C TRP A 353 -4.82 -13.88 -10.36
N SER A 354 -4.80 -15.04 -9.71
CA SER A 354 -3.59 -15.61 -9.07
C SER A 354 -2.45 -15.99 -10.03
N GLY A 355 -2.71 -16.08 -11.35
CA GLY A 355 -1.69 -16.40 -12.35
C GLY A 355 -0.93 -15.20 -12.91
N ASN A 356 -1.31 -13.96 -12.56
CA ASN A 356 -0.57 -12.76 -12.95
C ASN A 356 0.93 -12.92 -12.62
N ASP A 357 1.78 -12.69 -13.60
CA ASP A 357 3.24 -12.81 -13.51
C ASP A 357 3.98 -11.47 -13.73
N THR A 358 3.27 -10.38 -14.02
CA THR A 358 3.89 -9.06 -14.18
C THR A 358 3.90 -8.24 -12.88
N LEU A 359 2.75 -8.10 -12.20
CA LEU A 359 2.57 -7.09 -11.15
C LEU A 359 3.45 -7.32 -9.92
N TRP A 360 3.74 -8.57 -9.59
CA TRP A 360 4.56 -8.88 -8.44
C TRP A 360 6.01 -8.40 -8.60
N ARG A 361 6.53 -8.40 -9.83
CA ARG A 361 7.88 -7.93 -10.19
C ARG A 361 7.98 -6.43 -9.95
N THR A 362 7.03 -5.68 -10.50
CA THR A 362 6.84 -4.25 -10.25
C THR A 362 6.73 -3.92 -8.76
N ILE A 363 6.01 -4.74 -7.97
CA ILE A 363 5.90 -4.52 -6.52
C ILE A 363 7.27 -4.65 -5.85
N ILE A 364 8.03 -5.70 -6.14
CA ILE A 364 9.34 -5.91 -5.49
C ILE A 364 10.35 -4.86 -5.95
N ASP A 365 10.35 -4.49 -7.22
CA ASP A 365 11.21 -3.43 -7.75
C ASP A 365 11.03 -2.09 -7.02
N LEU A 366 9.78 -1.67 -6.78
CA LEU A 366 9.50 -0.47 -5.99
C LEU A 366 9.95 -0.59 -4.52
N ASN A 367 9.86 -1.79 -3.94
CA ASN A 367 10.42 -2.03 -2.61
C ASN A 367 11.96 -1.97 -2.64
N HIS A 368 12.60 -2.48 -3.70
CA HIS A 368 14.05 -2.37 -3.85
C HIS A 368 14.50 -0.92 -3.97
N ILE A 369 13.78 -0.11 -4.74
CA ILE A 369 14.02 1.34 -4.87
C ILE A 369 13.88 2.04 -3.52
N LEU A 370 12.82 1.77 -2.76
CA LEU A 370 12.64 2.43 -1.47
C LEU A 370 13.74 2.09 -0.47
N TYR A 371 14.10 0.82 -0.34
CA TYR A 371 14.97 0.36 0.75
C TYR A 371 16.46 0.44 0.41
N PHE A 372 16.85 0.18 -0.84
CA PHE A 372 18.25 -0.10 -1.20
C PHE A 372 18.83 0.84 -2.24
N TYR A 373 18.00 1.62 -2.95
CA TYR A 373 18.51 2.52 -3.98
C TYR A 373 19.06 3.81 -3.36
N ASP A 374 20.32 4.10 -3.63
CA ASP A 374 20.99 5.33 -3.24
C ASP A 374 20.96 6.35 -4.39
N PRO A 375 20.28 7.50 -4.22
CA PRO A 375 20.15 8.51 -5.26
C PRO A 375 21.46 9.23 -5.59
N VAL A 376 22.48 9.17 -4.72
CA VAL A 376 23.79 9.82 -4.92
C VAL A 376 24.68 8.98 -5.82
N THR A 377 24.75 7.67 -5.56
CA THR A 377 25.55 6.72 -6.35
C THR A 377 24.80 6.14 -7.55
N ASP A 378 23.49 6.40 -7.65
CA ASP A 378 22.59 5.86 -8.68
C ASP A 378 22.59 4.31 -8.72
N SER A 379 22.69 3.68 -7.55
CA SER A 379 22.92 2.24 -7.43
C SER A 379 22.06 1.57 -6.34
N LEU A 380 21.92 0.25 -6.41
CA LEU A 380 21.24 -0.56 -5.39
C LEU A 380 22.31 -1.14 -4.45
N ASN A 381 22.22 -0.82 -3.17
CA ASN A 381 23.11 -1.34 -2.13
C ASN A 381 22.62 -2.68 -1.56
N ASP A 382 23.51 -3.45 -0.92
CA ASP A 382 23.14 -4.73 -0.29
C ASP A 382 22.45 -4.56 1.07
N LEU A 383 22.69 -3.43 1.72
CA LEU A 383 22.06 -3.05 2.97
C LEU A 383 21.07 -1.90 2.73
N PRO A 384 19.99 -1.81 3.52
CA PRO A 384 19.08 -0.68 3.43
C PRO A 384 19.82 0.64 3.64
N VAL A 385 19.52 1.64 2.80
CA VAL A 385 20.20 2.95 2.80
C VAL A 385 19.47 4.00 3.63
N ARG A 386 18.26 3.66 4.10
CA ARG A 386 17.41 4.51 4.94
C ARG A 386 16.54 3.66 5.86
N PRO A 387 16.18 4.16 7.04
CA PRO A 387 15.31 3.43 7.94
C PRO A 387 13.86 3.49 7.44
N VAL A 388 13.27 2.32 7.29
CA VAL A 388 11.86 2.15 6.93
C VAL A 388 11.25 1.16 7.91
N ILE A 389 10.13 1.53 8.51
CA ILE A 389 9.32 0.67 9.36
C ILE A 389 7.93 0.56 8.75
N THR A 390 7.35 -0.64 8.76
CA THR A 390 5.98 -0.86 8.32
C THR A 390 5.09 -1.15 9.52
N ILE A 391 3.94 -0.47 9.61
CA ILE A 391 2.88 -0.71 10.60
C ILE A 391 1.57 -0.96 9.84
N VAL A 392 1.08 -2.19 9.83
CA VAL A 392 -0.14 -2.55 9.11
C VAL A 392 -1.38 -2.30 9.96
N ASP A 393 -2.30 -1.53 9.39
CA ASP A 393 -3.65 -1.34 9.90
C ASP A 393 -4.53 -2.55 9.54
N ALA A 394 -4.86 -3.34 10.55
CA ALA A 394 -5.79 -4.45 10.44
C ALA A 394 -6.82 -4.40 11.58
N VAL A 395 -7.19 -3.21 12.07
CA VAL A 395 -8.29 -3.09 13.04
C VAL A 395 -9.59 -3.48 12.34
N ILE A 396 -9.86 -2.85 11.20
CA ILE A 396 -10.90 -3.26 10.25
C ILE A 396 -10.25 -3.59 8.90
N ALA A 397 -10.10 -4.88 8.62
CA ALA A 397 -9.53 -5.37 7.36
C ALA A 397 -10.56 -5.44 6.23
N GLY A 398 -10.11 -5.62 4.99
CA GLY A 398 -10.97 -5.77 3.80
C GLY A 398 -10.94 -7.16 3.18
N GLN A 399 -12.10 -7.80 3.01
CA GLN A 399 -12.23 -9.11 2.33
C GLN A 399 -13.07 -9.06 1.04
N GLY A 400 -13.03 -10.12 0.24
CA GLY A 400 -13.81 -10.25 -0.99
C GLY A 400 -13.12 -9.70 -2.23
N GLU A 401 -13.88 -9.07 -3.13
CA GLU A 401 -13.38 -8.55 -4.41
C GLU A 401 -12.78 -7.13 -4.22
N GLY A 402 -11.69 -7.05 -3.44
CA GLY A 402 -10.88 -5.84 -3.30
C GLY A 402 -10.02 -5.55 -4.55
N PRO A 403 -9.41 -4.37 -4.68
CA PRO A 403 -9.12 -3.43 -3.59
C PRO A 403 -10.09 -2.26 -3.45
N LEU A 404 -11.06 -2.09 -4.37
CA LEU A 404 -11.94 -0.91 -4.44
C LEU A 404 -13.35 -1.15 -3.88
N SER A 405 -13.75 -2.40 -3.76
CA SER A 405 -15.02 -2.83 -3.14
C SER A 405 -14.82 -3.81 -1.99
N PRO A 406 -13.88 -3.59 -1.05
CA PRO A 406 -13.69 -4.51 0.07
C PRO A 406 -14.95 -4.54 0.95
N THR A 407 -15.30 -5.73 1.44
CA THR A 407 -16.23 -5.90 2.55
C THR A 407 -15.45 -5.78 3.86
N PRO A 408 -15.87 -4.92 4.80
CA PRO A 408 -15.22 -4.78 6.10
C PRO A 408 -15.21 -6.10 6.86
N LYS A 409 -14.10 -6.34 7.55
CA LYS A 409 -13.89 -7.49 8.40
C LYS A 409 -13.20 -7.01 9.68
N PRO A 410 -13.94 -6.86 10.79
CA PRO A 410 -13.35 -6.51 12.08
C PRO A 410 -12.37 -7.60 12.51
N ILE A 411 -11.10 -7.23 12.76
CA ILE A 411 -10.03 -8.14 13.17
C ILE A 411 -9.41 -7.68 14.50
N GLY A 412 -9.28 -6.36 14.69
CA GLY A 412 -8.72 -5.75 15.90
C GLY A 412 -7.22 -5.96 16.04
N MET A 413 -6.48 -6.08 14.94
CA MET A 413 -5.03 -6.29 15.01
C MET A 413 -4.24 -5.13 14.41
N LEU A 414 -3.10 -4.86 15.01
CA LEU A 414 -2.04 -4.06 14.43
C LEU A 414 -0.75 -4.86 14.49
N TYR A 415 0.11 -4.69 13.50
CA TYR A 415 1.40 -5.38 13.48
C TYR A 415 2.41 -4.64 12.64
N GLY A 416 3.69 -4.86 12.87
CA GLY A 416 4.73 -4.16 12.14
C GLY A 416 6.12 -4.71 12.35
N GLY A 417 7.06 -4.15 11.57
CA GLY A 417 8.46 -4.57 11.56
C GLY A 417 9.28 -3.86 10.48
N PHE A 418 10.56 -4.21 10.39
CA PHE A 418 11.52 -3.59 9.47
C PHE A 418 11.66 -4.32 8.14
N ASN A 419 11.44 -5.64 8.11
CA ASN A 419 11.42 -6.41 6.86
C ASN A 419 9.97 -6.51 6.33
N PRO A 420 9.61 -5.80 5.24
CA PRO A 420 8.23 -5.80 4.74
C PRO A 420 7.78 -7.19 4.26
N ALA A 421 8.70 -8.05 3.81
CA ALA A 421 8.38 -9.42 3.41
C ALA A 421 7.96 -10.28 4.62
N ALA A 422 8.65 -10.13 5.76
CA ALA A 422 8.31 -10.82 7.00
C ALA A 422 6.96 -10.32 7.57
N VAL A 423 6.72 -9.01 7.53
CA VAL A 423 5.43 -8.40 7.93
C VAL A 423 4.29 -8.98 7.09
N GLU A 424 4.48 -9.09 5.78
CA GLU A 424 3.46 -9.63 4.87
C GLU A 424 3.16 -11.12 5.11
N MET A 425 4.10 -11.90 5.68
CA MET A 425 3.80 -13.29 6.08
C MET A 425 2.66 -13.35 7.10
N LEU A 426 2.61 -12.40 8.05
CA LEU A 426 1.52 -12.32 9.02
C LEU A 426 0.21 -11.87 8.34
N SER A 427 0.27 -10.95 7.37
CA SER A 427 -0.87 -10.57 6.53
C SER A 427 -1.48 -11.79 5.81
N LEU A 428 -0.64 -12.63 5.21
CA LEU A 428 -1.09 -13.84 4.53
C LEU A 428 -1.69 -14.88 5.49
N LYS A 429 -1.09 -15.05 6.67
CA LYS A 429 -1.61 -15.94 7.72
C LYS A 429 -3.01 -15.50 8.19
N LEU A 430 -3.22 -14.20 8.41
CA LEU A 430 -4.53 -13.65 8.79
C LEU A 430 -5.59 -13.88 7.71
N ILE A 431 -5.22 -13.68 6.44
CA ILE A 431 -6.11 -13.92 5.30
C ILE A 431 -6.38 -15.43 5.10
N GLY A 432 -5.45 -16.29 5.49
CA GLY A 432 -5.52 -17.73 5.24
C GLY A 432 -4.93 -18.13 3.88
N TYR A 433 -3.99 -17.35 3.35
CA TYR A 433 -3.24 -17.69 2.15
C TYR A 433 -2.02 -18.55 2.46
N ASN A 434 -1.65 -19.40 1.52
CA ASN A 434 -0.35 -20.07 1.50
C ASN A 434 0.70 -19.08 0.96
N THR A 435 1.72 -18.79 1.75
CA THR A 435 2.81 -17.87 1.41
C THR A 435 3.48 -18.20 0.07
N ALA A 436 3.67 -19.48 -0.25
CA ALA A 436 4.28 -19.89 -1.51
C ALA A 436 3.40 -19.61 -2.75
N ARG A 437 2.10 -19.35 -2.56
CA ARG A 437 1.12 -19.10 -3.64
C ARG A 437 0.86 -17.61 -3.90
N ILE A 438 1.51 -16.72 -3.15
CA ILE A 438 1.45 -15.28 -3.38
C ILE A 438 2.82 -14.83 -3.91
N LYS A 439 2.95 -14.69 -5.23
CA LYS A 439 4.25 -14.52 -5.90
C LYS A 439 5.07 -13.34 -5.34
N SER A 440 4.44 -12.19 -5.07
CA SER A 440 5.15 -11.03 -4.52
C SER A 440 5.78 -11.32 -3.15
N VAL A 441 5.15 -12.13 -2.32
CA VAL A 441 5.66 -12.49 -0.99
C VAL A 441 6.67 -13.61 -1.10
N SER A 442 6.36 -14.65 -1.87
CA SER A 442 7.28 -15.77 -2.11
C SER A 442 8.61 -15.29 -2.70
N ALA A 443 8.57 -14.45 -3.74
CA ALA A 443 9.78 -13.91 -4.34
C ALA A 443 10.53 -12.96 -3.39
N ALA A 444 9.82 -12.11 -2.62
CA ALA A 444 10.49 -11.25 -1.64
C ALA A 444 11.19 -12.04 -0.51
N LEU A 445 10.65 -13.20 -0.13
CA LEU A 445 11.22 -14.04 0.92
C LEU A 445 12.33 -14.98 0.43
N TYR A 446 12.23 -15.49 -0.80
CA TYR A 446 12.99 -16.65 -1.24
C TYR A 446 13.77 -16.45 -2.55
N ASP A 447 13.45 -15.47 -3.39
CA ASP A 447 14.26 -15.20 -4.58
C ASP A 447 15.64 -14.68 -4.16
N VAL A 448 16.69 -15.21 -4.77
CA VAL A 448 18.09 -14.89 -4.46
C VAL A 448 18.44 -13.43 -4.76
N ARG A 449 17.73 -12.80 -5.70
CA ARG A 449 17.89 -11.38 -6.02
C ARG A 449 17.21 -10.49 -4.98
N SER A 450 16.24 -11.01 -4.23
CA SER A 450 15.53 -10.20 -3.24
C SER A 450 16.41 -9.90 -2.03
N LYS A 451 16.59 -8.62 -1.74
CA LYS A 451 17.40 -8.17 -0.59
C LYS A 451 16.65 -8.26 0.76
N PHE A 452 15.37 -8.64 0.71
CA PHE A 452 14.52 -8.98 1.87
C PHE A 452 14.57 -10.46 2.26
N ASN A 453 15.23 -11.28 1.44
CA ASN A 453 15.24 -12.73 1.56
C ASN A 453 15.64 -13.19 2.97
N ILE A 454 14.82 -14.07 3.55
CA ILE A 454 15.01 -14.53 4.95
C ILE A 454 16.23 -15.44 5.11
N GLY A 455 16.70 -16.08 4.04
CA GLY A 455 17.97 -16.79 4.04
C GLY A 455 19.16 -15.86 4.28
N LEU A 456 19.05 -14.59 3.89
CA LEU A 456 20.06 -13.55 4.15
C LEU A 456 19.85 -12.82 5.48
N ARG A 457 18.60 -12.72 5.96
CA ARG A 457 18.21 -11.89 7.12
C ARG A 457 17.87 -12.68 8.39
N GLY A 458 17.88 -14.01 8.33
CA GLY A 458 17.41 -14.89 9.38
C GLY A 458 15.90 -15.12 9.34
N PRO A 459 15.41 -16.19 10.01
CA PRO A 459 14.00 -16.55 10.02
C PRO A 459 13.16 -15.45 10.68
N ALA A 460 11.93 -15.27 10.20
CA ALA A 460 11.00 -14.34 10.80
C ALA A 460 10.58 -14.79 12.21
N ARG A 461 10.63 -13.88 13.18
CA ARG A 461 10.14 -14.11 14.54
C ARG A 461 8.90 -13.27 14.76
N PHE A 462 7.82 -13.88 15.25
CA PHE A 462 6.57 -13.19 15.53
C PHE A 462 6.45 -12.98 17.03
N LEU A 463 6.28 -11.74 17.45
CA LEU A 463 6.22 -11.32 18.84
C LEU A 463 4.79 -10.88 19.15
N ASP A 464 4.08 -11.65 19.97
CA ASP A 464 2.79 -11.25 20.52
C ASP A 464 3.04 -10.23 21.64
N VAL A 465 2.57 -9.01 21.44
CA VAL A 465 2.70 -7.89 22.40
C VAL A 465 1.34 -7.40 22.89
N THR A 466 0.34 -8.29 22.85
CA THR A 466 -1.00 -8.03 23.41
C THR A 466 -0.97 -7.89 24.93
N HIS A 467 -0.01 -8.54 25.60
CA HIS A 467 0.16 -8.53 27.05
C HIS A 467 1.49 -7.87 27.44
N ASP A 468 1.63 -7.48 28.72
CA ASP A 468 2.77 -6.72 29.26
C ASP A 468 4.15 -7.36 29.00
N SER A 469 4.19 -8.66 28.71
CA SER A 469 5.42 -9.39 28.35
C SER A 469 5.33 -9.92 26.92
N PRO A 470 6.18 -9.42 26.00
CA PRO A 470 6.28 -9.94 24.64
C PRO A 470 6.56 -11.45 24.63
N ARG A 471 5.74 -12.21 23.92
CA ARG A 471 5.94 -13.65 23.72
C ARG A 471 6.29 -13.92 22.27
N GLN A 472 7.42 -14.59 22.03
CA GLN A 472 7.69 -15.14 20.72
C GLN A 472 6.74 -16.33 20.45
N VAL A 473 6.05 -16.28 19.33
CA VAL A 473 5.13 -17.35 18.88
C VAL A 473 5.51 -17.82 17.47
N PRO A 474 5.27 -19.09 17.14
CA PRO A 474 5.36 -19.53 15.75
C PRO A 474 4.20 -18.96 14.93
N LEU A 475 4.42 -18.72 13.63
CA LEU A 475 3.38 -18.19 12.73
C LEU A 475 2.12 -19.06 12.69
N SER A 476 2.25 -20.36 12.96
CA SER A 476 1.12 -21.29 13.02
C SER A 476 0.13 -20.95 14.15
N GLU A 477 0.62 -20.41 15.27
CA GLU A 477 -0.17 -20.02 16.45
C GLU A 477 -0.84 -18.65 16.30
N VAL A 478 -0.36 -17.80 15.38
CA VAL A 478 -1.03 -16.53 15.08
C VAL A 478 -2.45 -16.82 14.58
N PRO A 479 -3.49 -16.15 15.10
CA PRO A 479 -4.87 -16.39 14.68
C PRO A 479 -5.05 -16.23 13.17
N SER A 480 -5.76 -17.16 12.52
CA SER A 480 -6.29 -16.96 11.16
C SER A 480 -7.69 -16.37 11.28
N SER A 481 -8.10 -15.54 10.32
CA SER A 481 -9.37 -14.83 10.41
C SER A 481 -10.43 -15.28 9.42
N ASN A 482 -10.28 -16.39 8.70
CA ASN A 482 -11.29 -16.90 7.74
C ASN A 482 -11.79 -15.82 6.75
N PHE A 483 -10.89 -15.21 5.99
CA PHE A 483 -11.29 -14.21 4.98
C PHE A 483 -12.09 -14.84 3.84
N LYS A 484 -13.07 -14.09 3.33
CA LYS A 484 -13.63 -14.38 2.01
C LYS A 484 -12.60 -14.01 0.94
N LEU A 485 -11.98 -15.01 0.33
CA LEU A 485 -10.99 -14.81 -0.73
C LEU A 485 -11.67 -14.34 -2.03
N PRO A 486 -11.00 -13.50 -2.85
CA PRO A 486 -11.46 -13.19 -4.20
C PRO A 486 -11.63 -14.48 -5.01
N LYS A 487 -12.61 -14.49 -5.92
CA LYS A 487 -13.00 -15.68 -6.70
C LYS A 487 -11.81 -16.36 -7.37
N HIS A 488 -10.91 -15.57 -7.96
CA HIS A 488 -9.76 -16.05 -8.74
C HIS A 488 -8.48 -16.30 -7.91
N TRP A 489 -8.62 -16.26 -6.58
CA TRP A 489 -7.55 -16.49 -5.60
C TRP A 489 -7.85 -17.65 -4.63
N LYS A 490 -8.99 -18.33 -4.78
CA LYS A 490 -9.38 -19.46 -3.91
C LYS A 490 -8.32 -20.57 -3.85
N ARG A 491 -7.61 -20.83 -4.96
CA ARG A 491 -6.50 -21.80 -4.99
C ARG A 491 -5.30 -21.37 -4.15
N CYS A 492 -5.14 -20.10 -3.82
CA CYS A 492 -4.07 -19.63 -2.95
C CYS A 492 -4.37 -19.85 -1.46
N GLY A 493 -5.63 -20.14 -1.10
CA GLY A 493 -6.03 -20.41 0.28
C GLY A 493 -5.44 -21.71 0.83
N ILE A 494 -5.14 -21.72 2.12
CA ILE A 494 -4.91 -22.96 2.88
C ILE A 494 -6.29 -23.53 3.18
N THR A 495 -6.61 -24.67 2.58
CA THR A 495 -7.91 -25.33 2.74
C THR A 495 -8.11 -25.75 4.19
N ASN A 496 -8.81 -24.93 4.98
CA ASN A 496 -9.36 -25.36 6.28
C ASN A 496 -10.84 -25.78 6.16
N ASN A 497 -11.41 -25.83 4.95
CA ASN A 497 -12.77 -26.31 4.73
C ASN A 497 -12.77 -27.51 3.78
N ILE A 498 -12.31 -28.66 4.29
CA ILE A 498 -12.93 -29.94 3.97
C ILE A 498 -13.82 -30.23 5.18
N HIS A 499 -15.02 -29.67 5.18
CA HIS A 499 -16.11 -30.07 6.06
C HIS A 499 -17.35 -30.23 5.22
#